data_AF-A0A519LYI8-F1
#
_entry.id   AF-A0A519LYI8-F1
#
_cell.length_a   1.000
_cell.length_b   1.000
_cell.length_c   1.000
_cell.angle_alpha   90.00
_cell.angle_beta   90.00
_cell.angle_gamma   90.00
#
_symmetry.space_group_name_H-M   'P 1'
#
loop_
_entity.id
_entity.type
_entity.pdbx_description
1 polymer ?
#
loop_
_entity_poly.entity_id
_entity_poly.type
_entity_poly.pdbx_seq_one_letter_code
_entity_poly.pdbx_strand_id
1 'polypeptide(L)'
;MGVTDLAQAISLQEAGRLVKVPGIGKKTAERLLLELKGKLGADMGATHGGATSDAQTDILQALLALGYNDKEAAAALKALPADVGVSDGIKLALKALAK
;
A
#
# COMPACT_ATOMS: atom_id res chain seq x y z
N MET A 1 9.68 -11.92 -13.17
CA MET A 1 8.49 -11.20 -12.67
C MET A 1 8.85 -10.68 -11.29
N GLY A 2 8.83 -9.36 -11.09
CA GLY A 2 9.13 -8.77 -9.78
C GLY A 2 7.95 -8.91 -8.80
N VAL A 3 8.19 -8.61 -7.52
CA VAL A 3 7.17 -8.68 -6.46
C VAL A 3 6.00 -7.71 -6.73
N THR A 4 6.32 -6.53 -7.26
CA THR A 4 5.36 -5.50 -7.72
C THR A 4 4.53 -5.96 -8.89
N ASP A 5 5.16 -6.59 -9.89
CA ASP A 5 4.44 -7.08 -11.08
C ASP A 5 3.44 -8.16 -10.69
N LEU A 6 3.83 -9.06 -9.78
CA LEU A 6 2.99 -10.13 -9.28
C LEU A 6 1.76 -9.54 -8.57
N ALA A 7 2.00 -8.54 -7.74
CA ALA A 7 0.95 -7.88 -7.01
C ALA A 7 -0.03 -7.10 -7.86
N GLN A 8 0.49 -6.36 -8.84
CA GLN A 8 -0.32 -5.65 -9.80
C GLN A 8 -1.16 -6.64 -10.62
N ALA A 9 -0.58 -7.79 -11.01
CA ALA A 9 -1.32 -8.86 -11.66
C ALA A 9 -2.43 -9.43 -10.77
N ILE A 10 -2.21 -9.52 -9.46
CA ILE A 10 -3.23 -9.97 -8.50
C ILE A 10 -4.36 -8.94 -8.35
N SER A 11 -4.02 -7.67 -8.16
CA SER A 11 -4.98 -6.57 -8.02
C SER A 11 -5.83 -6.38 -9.28
N LEU A 12 -5.22 -6.52 -10.47
CA LEU A 12 -5.89 -6.41 -11.77
C LEU A 12 -6.57 -7.71 -12.23
N GLN A 13 -6.52 -8.78 -11.41
CA GLN A 13 -7.09 -10.09 -11.74
C GLN A 13 -6.56 -10.71 -13.04
N GLU A 14 -5.29 -10.46 -13.37
CA GLU A 14 -4.66 -10.97 -14.59
C GLU A 14 -4.14 -12.41 -14.41
N ALA A 15 -5.05 -13.40 -14.48
CA ALA A 15 -4.70 -14.82 -14.37
C ALA A 15 -3.66 -15.24 -15.41
N GLY A 16 -3.72 -14.67 -16.62
CA GLY A 16 -2.78 -14.95 -17.70
C GLY A 16 -1.33 -14.59 -17.38
N ARG A 17 -1.09 -13.57 -16.54
CA ARG A 17 0.27 -13.24 -16.07
C ARG A 17 0.77 -14.25 -15.05
N LEU A 18 -0.09 -14.69 -14.14
CA LEU A 18 0.25 -15.68 -13.11
C LEU A 18 0.60 -17.05 -13.72
N VAL A 19 -0.09 -17.46 -14.80
CA VAL A 19 0.17 -18.74 -15.49
C VAL A 19 1.53 -18.76 -16.21
N LYS A 20 2.12 -17.60 -16.53
CA LYS A 20 3.46 -17.52 -17.12
C LYS A 20 4.57 -17.86 -16.12
N VAL A 21 4.26 -17.91 -14.82
CA VAL A 21 5.22 -18.32 -13.79
C VAL A 21 5.37 -19.85 -13.84
N PRO A 22 6.60 -20.38 -14.00
CA PRO A 22 6.82 -21.82 -14.05
C PRO A 22 6.31 -22.49 -12.77
N GLY A 23 5.43 -23.49 -12.93
CA GLY A 23 4.79 -24.19 -11.81
C GLY A 23 3.41 -23.67 -11.41
N ILE A 24 2.92 -22.56 -11.98
CA ILE A 24 1.55 -22.06 -11.74
C ILE A 24 0.65 -22.37 -12.94
N GLY A 25 -0.28 -23.32 -12.76
CA GLY A 25 -1.31 -23.61 -13.75
C GLY A 25 -2.53 -22.68 -13.65
N LYS A 26 -3.42 -22.71 -14.65
CA LYS A 26 -4.64 -21.87 -14.73
C LYS A 26 -5.50 -21.94 -13.46
N LYS A 27 -5.74 -23.14 -12.95
CA LYS A 27 -6.57 -23.35 -11.74
C LYS A 27 -5.91 -22.79 -10.48
N THR A 28 -4.58 -22.90 -10.39
CA THR A 28 -3.80 -22.34 -9.28
C THR A 28 -3.78 -20.82 -9.34
N ALA A 29 -3.62 -20.24 -10.53
CA ALA A 29 -3.67 -18.80 -10.75
C ALA A 29 -5.04 -18.21 -10.36
N GLU A 30 -6.14 -18.83 -10.78
CA GLU A 30 -7.50 -18.39 -10.43
C GLU A 30 -7.76 -18.47 -8.92
N ARG A 31 -7.29 -19.53 -8.27
CA ARG A 31 -7.37 -19.67 -6.81
C ARG A 31 -6.56 -18.60 -6.08
N LEU A 32 -5.31 -18.37 -6.51
CA LEU A 32 -4.45 -17.32 -5.95
C LEU A 32 -5.08 -15.93 -6.08
N LEU A 33 -5.67 -15.62 -7.24
CA LEU A 33 -6.38 -14.35 -7.43
C LEU A 33 -7.53 -14.18 -6.45
N LEU A 34 -8.34 -15.22 -6.25
CA LEU A 34 -9.49 -15.13 -5.34
C LEU A 34 -9.04 -14.96 -3.88
N GLU A 35 -8.03 -15.72 -3.45
CA GLU A 35 -7.54 -15.69 -2.07
C GLU A 35 -6.78 -14.39 -1.74
N LEU A 36 -6.06 -13.82 -2.71
CA LEU A 36 -5.16 -12.68 -2.48
C LEU A 36 -5.79 -11.33 -2.83
N LYS A 37 -6.82 -11.27 -3.69
CA LYS A 37 -7.51 -10.00 -4.05
C LYS A 37 -7.97 -9.19 -2.84
N GLY A 38 -8.38 -9.85 -1.76
CA GLY A 38 -8.82 -9.17 -0.53
C GLY A 38 -7.72 -8.89 0.49
N LYS A 39 -6.54 -9.50 0.35
CA LYS A 39 -5.45 -9.42 1.34
C LYS A 39 -4.35 -8.45 0.92
N LEU A 40 -4.12 -8.33 -0.38
CA LEU A 40 -2.97 -7.63 -0.90
C LEU A 40 -3.12 -6.10 -0.88
N GLY A 41 -4.36 -5.59 -0.92
CA GLY A 41 -4.63 -4.15 -0.92
C GLY A 41 -4.24 -3.42 0.37
N ALA A 42 -4.09 -4.14 1.50
CA ALA A 42 -3.71 -3.55 2.79
C ALA A 42 -2.19 -3.53 3.04
N ASP A 43 -1.44 -4.48 2.48
CA ASP A 43 -0.02 -4.70 2.80
C ASP A 43 0.95 -4.16 1.73
N MET A 44 0.46 -3.79 0.56
CA MET A 44 1.31 -3.51 -0.60
C MET A 44 1.65 -2.06 -0.88
N GLY A 45 1.36 -1.17 0.07
CA GLY A 45 1.89 0.20 0.05
C GLY A 45 3.42 0.30 0.17
N ALA A 46 4.13 -0.81 0.41
CA ALA A 46 5.53 -0.76 0.83
C ALA A 46 6.59 -0.99 -0.26
N THR A 47 6.25 -1.05 -1.56
CA THR A 47 7.30 -1.11 -2.59
C THR A 47 6.95 -0.26 -3.80
N HIS A 48 7.65 0.87 -3.97
CA HIS A 48 8.51 1.23 -5.11
C HIS A 48 8.68 2.76 -5.18
N GLY A 49 9.94 3.21 -5.06
CA GLY A 49 10.34 4.61 -5.00
C GLY A 49 9.77 5.51 -6.11
N GLY A 50 9.23 6.65 -5.67
CA GLY A 50 8.75 7.78 -6.45
C GLY A 50 8.55 9.00 -5.54
N ALA A 51 9.56 9.87 -5.50
CA ALA A 51 9.88 10.88 -4.48
C ALA A 51 8.87 12.04 -4.22
N THR A 52 7.56 11.89 -4.43
CA THR A 52 6.60 12.94 -4.03
C THR A 52 5.24 12.40 -3.58
N SER A 53 4.79 11.26 -4.11
CA SER A 53 3.56 10.59 -3.63
C SER A 53 3.82 9.55 -2.54
N ASP A 54 5.07 9.08 -2.42
CA ASP A 54 5.47 8.11 -1.41
C ASP A 54 5.40 8.69 0.00
N ALA A 55 5.82 9.94 0.18
CA ALA A 55 5.95 10.49 1.53
C ALA A 55 4.61 10.54 2.29
N GLN A 56 3.54 10.96 1.63
CA GLN A 56 2.19 10.96 2.22
C GLN A 56 1.67 9.55 2.48
N THR A 57 1.97 8.61 1.58
CA THR A 57 1.59 7.21 1.73
C THR A 57 2.32 6.57 2.91
N ASP A 58 3.63 6.83 3.04
CA ASP A 58 4.46 6.36 4.14
C ASP A 58 4.01 6.93 5.48
N ILE A 59 3.65 8.22 5.52
CA ILE A 59 3.07 8.84 6.71
C ILE A 59 1.73 8.18 7.07
N LEU A 60 0.87 7.91 6.09
CA LEU A 60 -0.41 7.21 6.30
C LEU A 60 -0.17 5.84 6.94
N GLN A 61 0.71 5.04 6.32
CA GLN A 61 1.03 3.69 6.79
C GLN A 61 1.65 3.70 8.18
N ALA A 62 2.53 4.67 8.48
CA ALA A 62 3.11 4.83 9.81
C ALA A 62 2.03 5.14 10.87
N LEU A 63 1.04 5.99 10.54
CA LEU A 63 -0.08 6.29 11.45
C LEU A 63 -0.96 5.06 11.68
N LEU A 64 -1.28 4.29 10.63
CA LEU A 64 -2.03 3.03 10.77
C LEU A 64 -1.25 2.02 11.62
N ALA A 65 0.06 1.89 11.42
CA ALA A 65 0.92 1.00 12.20
C ALA A 65 1.02 1.40 13.69
N LEU A 66 0.85 2.69 13.99
CA LEU A 66 0.75 3.22 15.36
C LEU A 66 -0.63 2.96 16.00
N GLY A 67 -1.60 2.44 15.25
CA GLY A 67 -2.93 2.08 15.73
C GLY A 67 -4.01 3.14 15.50
N TYR A 68 -3.73 4.18 14.73
CA TYR A 68 -4.75 5.15 14.30
C TYR A 68 -5.63 4.57 13.20
N ASN A 69 -6.88 5.02 13.11
CA ASN A 69 -7.78 4.56 12.04
C ASN A 69 -7.57 5.34 10.73
N ASP A 70 -8.04 4.79 9.61
CA ASP A 70 -7.90 5.42 8.28
C ASP A 70 -8.46 6.84 8.21
N LYS A 71 -9.55 7.13 8.93
CA LYS A 71 -10.17 8.45 8.92
C LYS A 71 -9.29 9.49 9.62
N GLU A 72 -8.70 9.12 10.75
CA GLU A 72 -7.76 9.94 11.51
C GLU A 72 -6.47 10.16 10.72
N ALA A 73 -5.89 9.10 10.17
CA ALA A 73 -4.68 9.18 9.36
C ALA A 73 -4.88 10.09 8.13
N ALA A 74 -6.00 9.93 7.42
CA ALA A 74 -6.33 10.78 6.27
C ALA A 74 -6.64 12.24 6.66
N ALA A 75 -7.26 12.47 7.82
CA ALA A 75 -7.51 13.82 8.31
C ALA A 75 -6.19 14.53 8.68
N ALA A 76 -5.26 13.82 9.30
CA ALA A 76 -3.94 14.34 9.61
C ALA A 76 -3.19 14.70 8.32
N LEU A 77 -3.17 13.83 7.31
CA LEU A 77 -2.51 14.09 6.03
C LEU A 77 -3.01 15.34 5.31
N LYS A 78 -4.29 15.67 5.40
CA LYS A 78 -4.83 16.91 4.82
C LYS A 78 -4.32 18.17 5.51
N ALA A 79 -3.90 18.07 6.76
CA ALA A 79 -3.31 19.17 7.51
C ALA A 79 -1.80 19.32 7.25
N LEU A 80 -1.18 18.39 6.52
CA LEU A 80 0.24 18.42 6.20
C LEU A 80 0.51 19.20 4.91
N PRO A 81 1.62 19.97 4.83
CA PRO A 81 2.07 20.57 3.59
C PRO A 81 2.58 19.50 2.61
N ALA A 82 2.39 19.71 1.31
CA ALA A 82 2.70 18.74 0.26
C ALA A 82 4.19 18.38 0.14
N ASP A 83 5.08 19.23 0.65
CA ASP A 83 6.54 19.09 0.55
C ASP A 83 7.19 18.62 1.87
N VAL A 84 6.40 18.07 2.80
CA VAL A 84 6.94 17.61 4.09
C VAL A 84 7.60 16.24 3.95
N GLY A 85 8.83 16.12 4.45
CA GLY A 85 9.52 14.84 4.53
C GLY A 85 8.81 13.88 5.50
N VAL A 86 8.92 12.57 5.26
CA VAL A 86 8.22 11.51 6.02
C VAL A 86 8.37 11.67 7.53
N SER A 87 9.59 11.84 8.04
CA SER A 87 9.84 11.95 9.47
C SER A 87 9.20 13.17 10.12
N ASP A 88 9.17 14.32 9.42
CA ASP A 88 8.55 15.53 9.95
C ASP A 88 7.04 15.51 9.76
N GLY A 89 6.56 14.89 8.69
CA GLY A 89 5.15 14.62 8.45
C GLY A 89 4.54 13.76 9.54
N ILE A 90 5.18 12.66 9.94
CA ILE A 90 4.70 11.81 11.05
C ILE A 90 4.60 12.62 12.35
N LYS A 91 5.60 13.43 12.71
CA LYS A 91 5.56 14.26 13.92
C LYS A 91 4.41 15.27 13.87
N LEU A 92 4.22 15.95 12.74
CA LEU A 92 3.16 16.94 12.56
C LEU A 92 1.78 16.28 12.59
N ALA A 93 1.64 15.12 11.95
CA ALA A 93 0.40 14.34 11.96
C ALA A 93 0.02 13.90 13.37
N LEU A 94 0.96 13.34 14.13
CA LEU A 94 0.73 12.96 15.53
C LEU A 94 0.37 14.15 16.41
N LYS A 95 1.00 15.30 16.19
CA LYS A 95 0.66 16.55 16.90
C LYS A 95 -0.75 17.05 16.57
N ALA A 96 -1.21 16.86 15.34
CA ALA A 96 -2.56 17.22 14.91
C ALA A 96 -3.63 16.28 15.49
N LEU A 97 -3.30 15.00 15.68
CA LEU A 97 -4.18 13.98 16.25
C LEU A 97 -4.24 13.96 17.77
N ALA A 98 -3.19 14.43 18.44
CA ALA A 98 -3.11 14.51 19.91
C ALA A 98 -3.87 15.72 20.52
N LYS A 99 -4.78 16.34 19.77
CA LYS A 99 -5.52 17.53 20.19
C LYS A 99 -6.93 17.18 20.65
#